data_AF-A0A6B2LTM5-F1
#
_entry.id   AF-A0A6B2LTM5-F1
#
_cell.length_a   1.000
_cell.length_b   1.000
_cell.length_c   1.000
_cell.angle_alpha   90.00
_cell.angle_beta   90.00
_cell.angle_gamma   90.00
#
_symmetry.space_group_name_H-M   'P 1'
#
loop_
_entity.id
_entity.type
_entity.pdbx_description
1 polymer ?
#
loop_
_entity_poly.entity_id
_entity_poly.type
_entity_poly.pdbx_seq_one_letter_code
_entity_poly.pdbx_strand_id
1 'polypeptide(L)' 'MQVWDIADQTRSSHNINNKWPGCHGILLVYDVTSKESFSHIHQLLREIDRYTCENVLKFLVGNKCDLKEREVS' A
#
# COMPACT_ATOMS: atom_id res chain seq x y z
N MET A 1 -9.33 -10.94 13.73
CA MET A 1 -8.68 -10.33 12.54
C MET A 1 -8.33 -8.90 12.90
N GLN A 2 -7.05 -8.51 12.80
CA GLN A 2 -6.60 -7.15 13.06
C GLN A 2 -6.28 -6.49 11.72
N VAL A 3 -6.73 -5.26 11.54
CA VAL A 3 -6.48 -4.45 10.34
C VAL A 3 -5.93 -3.11 10.80
N TRP A 4 -4.85 -2.67 10.18
CA TRP A 4 -4.24 -1.39 10.47
C TRP A 4 -4.31 -0.51 9.22
N ASP A 5 -4.86 0.69 9.38
CA ASP A 5 -4.85 1.70 8.35
C ASP A 5 -3.60 2.58 8.50
N ILE A 6 -2.91 2.85 7.39
CA ILE A 6 -1.71 3.69 7.34
C ILE A 6 -2.05 4.86 6.41
N ALA A 7 -2.87 5.76 6.92
CA ALA A 7 -3.16 7.02 6.24
C ALA A 7 -2.09 8.06 6.63
N ASP A 8 -1.55 8.73 5.60
CA ASP A 8 -0.61 9.86 5.65
C ASP A 8 0.91 9.51 5.75
N GLN A 9 1.63 9.88 4.69
CA GLN A 9 3.07 9.68 4.51
C GLN A 9 3.95 10.82 5.07
N THR A 10 3.39 11.86 5.71
CA THR A 10 4.23 13.03 6.06
C THR A 10 5.14 12.84 7.28
N ARG A 11 4.87 11.89 8.19
CA ARG A 11 5.74 11.66 9.35
C ARG A 11 5.75 10.22 9.84
N SER A 12 6.77 9.45 9.45
CA SER A 12 7.65 8.72 10.39
C SER A 12 8.54 7.70 9.67
N SER A 13 9.51 8.19 8.91
CA SER A 13 10.59 7.40 8.31
C SER A 13 11.57 6.77 9.32
N HIS A 14 11.25 6.69 10.61
CA HIS A 14 12.24 6.36 11.65
C HIS A 14 12.07 5.01 12.34
N ASN A 15 10.97 4.26 12.16
CA ASN A 15 10.81 2.94 12.79
C ASN A 15 9.86 2.04 11.97
N ILE A 16 10.32 1.55 10.81
CA ILE A 16 9.58 0.55 10.01
C ILE A 16 10.08 -0.86 10.29
N ASN A 17 11.33 -1.00 10.75
CA ASN A 17 11.81 -2.23 11.37
C ASN A 17 10.88 -2.58 12.54
N ASN A 18 10.19 -3.72 12.47
CA ASN A 18 9.27 -4.25 13.49
C ASN A 18 7.88 -3.61 13.66
N LYS A 19 7.32 -2.84 12.71
CA LYS A 19 5.95 -2.32 12.89
C LYS A 19 4.84 -3.41 12.88
N TRP A 20 5.08 -4.58 12.28
CA TRP A 20 4.03 -5.58 12.03
C TRP A 20 4.46 -7.04 12.29
N PRO A 21 4.91 -7.38 13.50
CA PRO A 21 5.18 -8.78 13.84
C PRO A 21 3.90 -9.62 13.65
N GLY A 22 3.98 -10.66 12.83
CA GLY A 22 2.84 -11.52 12.51
C GLY A 22 1.90 -11.01 11.41
N CYS A 23 2.34 -10.05 10.58
CA CYS A 23 1.60 -9.66 9.39
C CYS A 23 1.53 -10.82 8.38
N HIS A 24 0.31 -11.21 8.00
CA HIS A 24 0.08 -12.25 6.99
C HIS A 24 -0.18 -11.67 5.60
N GLY A 25 -0.63 -10.41 5.53
CA GLY A 25 -0.96 -9.79 4.27
C GLY A 25 -1.00 -8.26 4.34
N ILE A 26 -0.68 -7.62 3.21
CA ILE A 26 -0.65 -6.18 3.02
C ILE A 26 -1.59 -5.83 1.89
N LEU A 27 -2.41 -4.79 2.11
CA LEU A 27 -3.30 -4.22 1.11
C LEU A 27 -2.73 -2.89 0.62
N LEU A 28 -2.43 -2.81 -0.67
CA LEU A 28 -1.98 -1.61 -1.36
C LEU A 28 -3.17 -1.06 -2.13
N VAL A 29 -3.64 0.12 -1.75
CA VAL A 29 -4.84 0.72 -2.33
C VAL A 29 -4.45 1.96 -3.12
N TYR A 30 -4.86 2.03 -4.38
CA TYR A 30 -4.70 3.23 -5.22
C TYR A 30 -6.06 3.70 -5.74
N ASP A 31 -6.15 4.94 -6.18
CA ASP A 31 -7.35 5.49 -6.81
C ASP A 31 -7.28 5.25 -8.32
N VAL A 32 -8.25 4.53 -8.88
CA VAL A 32 -8.27 4.16 -10.32
C VAL A 32 -8.34 5.37 -11.24
N THR A 33 -8.74 6.54 -10.74
CA THR A 33 -8.80 7.80 -11.49
C THR A 33 -7.50 8.59 -11.43
N SER A 34 -6.55 8.22 -10.55
CA SER A 34 -5.31 8.95 -10.31
C SER A 34 -4.06 8.12 -10.63
N LYS A 35 -3.40 8.44 -11.75
CA LYS A 35 -2.12 7.83 -12.16
C LYS A 35 -1.00 8.10 -11.14
N GLU A 36 -1.05 9.25 -10.48
CA GLU A 36 -0.11 9.60 -9.43
C GLU A 36 -0.25 8.64 -8.23
N SER A 37 -1.48 8.34 -7.81
CA SER A 37 -1.73 7.37 -6.73
C SER A 37 -1.18 5.97 -7.06
N PHE A 38 -1.33 5.53 -8.31
CA PHE A 38 -0.77 4.26 -8.78
C PHE A 38 0.77 4.29 -8.80
N SER A 39 1.37 5.40 -9.23
CA SER A 39 2.82 5.57 -9.27
C SER A 39 3.44 5.49 -7.87
N HIS A 40 2.75 5.99 -6.84
CA HIS A 40 3.18 5.89 -5.45
C HIS A 40 3.23 4.43 -4.92
N ILE A 41 2.46 3.50 -5.49
CA ILE A 41 2.49 2.07 -5.10
C ILE A 41 3.88 1.47 -5.33
N HIS A 42 4.59 1.85 -6.39
CA HIS A 42 5.95 1.36 -6.64
C HIS A 42 6.95 1.78 -5.56
N GLN A 43 6.79 2.98 -4.99
CA GLN A 43 7.62 3.40 -3.86
C GLN A 43 7.28 2.59 -2.61
N LEU A 44 5.99 2.44 -2.32
CA LEU A 44 5.51 1.66 -1.17
C LEU A 44 5.96 0.20 -1.23
N LEU A 45 5.91 -0.43 -2.40
CA LEU A 45 6.42 -1.79 -2.59
C LEU A 45 7.90 -1.92 -2.24
N ARG A 46 8.74 -0.98 -2.69
CA ARG A 46 10.17 -0.98 -2.36
C ARG A 46 10.43 -0.81 -0.86
N GLU A 47 9.60 -0.05 -0.16
CA GLU A 47 9.68 0.08 1.29
C GLU A 47 9.25 -1.22 1.98
N ILE A 48 8.13 -1.82 1.56
CA ILE A 48 7.65 -3.09 2.09
C ILE A 48 8.70 -4.19 1.90
N ASP A 49 9.28 -4.32 0.70
CA ASP A 49 10.31 -5.32 0.41
C ASP A 49 11.57 -5.13 1.25
N ARG A 50 11.88 -3.90 1.67
CA ARG A 50 13.02 -3.61 2.56
C ARG A 50 12.77 -4.08 3.99
N TYR A 51 11.52 -4.03 4.47
CA TYR A 51 11.20 -4.17 5.89
C TYR A 51 10.40 -5.43 6.24
N THR A 52 9.93 -6.19 5.25
CA THR A 52 9.08 -7.38 5.47
C THR A 52 9.77 -8.67 5.05
N CYS A 53 9.41 -9.77 5.72
CA CYS A 53 9.90 -11.12 5.38
C CYS A 53 9.20 -11.64 4.11
N GLU A 54 9.84 -12.58 3.40
CA GLU A 54 9.42 -13.09 2.08
C GLU A 54 8.02 -13.72 2.03
N ASN A 55 7.41 -14.06 3.18
CA ASN A 55 6.13 -14.80 3.25
C ASN A 55 4.88 -13.93 3.44
N VAL A 56 4.96 -12.61 3.29
CA VAL A 56 3.79 -11.72 3.43
C VAL A 56 3.05 -11.59 2.10
N LEU A 57 1.75 -11.92 2.08
CA LEU A 57 0.91 -11.77 0.89
C LEU A 57 0.68 -10.28 0.57
N LYS A 58 0.76 -9.91 -0.70
CA LYS A 58 0.59 -8.52 -1.16
C LYS A 58 -0.60 -8.46 -2.11
N PHE A 59 -1.58 -7.62 -1.79
CA PHE A 59 -2.77 -7.42 -2.60
C PHE A 59 -2.80 -5.97 -3.09
N LEU A 60 -3.01 -5.78 -4.39
CA LEU A 60 -3.20 -4.47 -5.00
C LEU A 60 -4.68 -4.26 -5.30
N VAL A 61 -5.23 -3.13 -4.85
CA VAL A 61 -6.65 -2.81 -4.97
C VAL A 61 -6.81 -1.43 -5.60
N GLY A 62 -7.54 -1.38 -6.71
CA GLY A 62 -8.04 -0.15 -7.29
C GLY A 62 -9.33 0.28 -6.60
N ASN A 63 -9.30 1.44 -5.95
CA ASN A 63 -10.43 2.07 -5.29
C ASN A 63 -11.09 3.13 -6.19
N LYS A 64 -12.33 3.51 -5.87
CA LYS A 64 -13.17 4.46 -6.62
C LYS A 64 -13.58 3.99 -8.02
N CYS A 65 -13.78 2.68 -8.17
CA CYS A 65 -14.23 2.07 -9.43
C CYS A 65 -15.65 2.47 -9.85
N ASP A 66 -16.41 3.12 -8.97
CA ASP A 66 -17.69 3.76 -9.29
C ASP A 66 -17.53 5.00 -10.19
N LEU A 67 -16.36 5.65 -10.17
CA LEU A 67 -16.04 6.81 -10.99
C LEU A 67 -15.68 6.36 -12.43
N LYS A 68 -16.70 6.26 -13.28
CA LYS A 68 -16.62 5.73 -14.66
C LYS A 68 -15.81 6.60 -15.65
N GLU A 69 -15.36 7.79 -15.26
CA GLU A 69 -14.83 8.77 -16.21
C GLU A 69 -13.33 8.60 -16.52
N ARG A 70 -12.58 7.73 -15.83
CA ARG A 70 -11.17 7.49 -16.17
C ARG A 70 -10.59 6.23 -15.56
N GLU A 71 -9.97 5.39 -16.39
CA GLU A 71 -9.15 4.24 -15.98
C GLU A 71 -7.67 4.57 -16.16
N VAL A 72 -6.83 4.21 -15.20
CA VAL A 72 -5.38 4.23 -15.34
C VAL A 72 -4.96 3.00 -16.16
N SER A 73 -4.52 3.23 -17.40
CA SER A 73 -3.95 2.25 -18.33
C SER A 73 -2.42 2.27 -18.35
#